data_AF-A0A1G9IFH4-F1
#
_entry.id   AF-A0A1G9IFH4-F1
#
_cell.length_a   1.000
_cell.length_b   1.000
_cell.length_c   1.000
_cell.angle_alpha   90.00
_cell.angle_beta   90.00
_cell.angle_gamma   90.00
#
_symmetry.space_group_name_H-M   'P 1'
#
loop_
_entity.id
_entity.type
_entity.pdbx_description
1 polymer ?
#
loop_
_entity_poly.entity_id
_entity_poly.type
_entity_poly.pdbx_seq_one_letter_code
_entity_poly.pdbx_strand_id
1 'polypeptide(L)' 'MSKSEKKNLRYCDYYCIMSLKDFAAWVDADDDREPVMSYSVPPAT' A
#
# COMPACT_ATOMS: atom_id res chain seq x y z
N MET A 1 10.72 -1.85 -1.48
CA MET A 1 10.28 -3.22 -1.83
C MET A 1 10.23 -3.28 -3.33
N SER A 2 10.91 -4.24 -3.94
CA SER A 2 10.87 -4.40 -5.39
C SER A 2 9.46 -4.81 -5.85
N LYS A 3 9.09 -4.44 -7.08
CA LYS A 3 7.80 -4.80 -7.68
C LYS A 3 7.52 -6.32 -7.63
N SER A 4 8.55 -7.13 -7.81
CA SER A 4 8.47 -8.60 -7.72
C SER A 4 8.08 -9.08 -6.33
N GLU A 5 8.57 -8.42 -5.28
CA GLU A 5 8.18 -8.71 -3.89
C GLU A 5 6.74 -8.25 -3.63
N LYS A 6 6.37 -7.06 -4.10
CA LYS A 6 5.01 -6.51 -3.93
C LYS A 6 3.92 -7.38 -4.57
N LYS A 7 4.21 -8.01 -5.73
CA LYS A 7 3.26 -8.90 -6.42
C LYS A 7 2.89 -10.16 -5.64
N ASN A 8 3.71 -10.58 -4.68
CA ASN A 8 3.43 -11.73 -3.83
C ASN A 8 2.62 -11.38 -2.57
N LEU A 9 2.35 -10.09 -2.34
CA LEU A 9 1.59 -9.62 -1.18
C LEU A 9 0.10 -9.86 -1.34
N ARG A 10 -0.59 -10.04 -0.21
CA ARG A 10 -2.04 -10.22 -0.17
C ARG A 10 -2.69 -8.97 0.40
N TYR A 11 -3.73 -8.48 -0.27
CA TYR A 11 -4.50 -7.33 0.22
C TYR A 11 -5.04 -7.51 1.66
N CYS A 12 -5.33 -8.74 2.08
CA CYS A 12 -5.80 -9.05 3.43
C CYS A 12 -4.82 -8.66 4.54
N ASP A 13 -3.54 -8.42 4.24
CA ASP A 13 -2.56 -7.94 5.21
C ASP A 13 -2.54 -6.40 5.30
N TYR A 14 -3.17 -5.72 4.33
CA TYR A 14 -3.08 -4.27 4.13
C TYR A 14 -4.44 -3.55 4.19
N TYR A 15 -5.57 -4.27 4.27
CA TYR A 15 -6.91 -3.65 4.25
C TYR A 15 -7.17 -2.68 5.42
N CYS A 16 -6.44 -2.82 6.53
CA CYS A 16 -6.55 -1.94 7.69
C CYS A 16 -5.79 -0.62 7.53
N ILE A 17 -4.89 -0.53 6.54
CA ILE A 17 -4.03 0.63 6.32
C ILE A 17 -4.30 1.34 5.00
N MET A 18 -4.80 0.65 3.97
CA MET A 18 -5.08 1.24 2.66
C MET A 18 -6.24 0.56 1.95
N SER A 19 -6.83 1.27 0.98
CA SER A 19 -7.91 0.70 0.16
C SER A 19 -7.37 -0.29 -0.87
N LEU A 20 -8.24 -1.18 -1.39
CA LEU A 20 -7.86 -2.12 -2.46
C LEU A 20 -7.32 -1.39 -3.71
N LYS A 21 -7.85 -0.20 -4.00
CA LYS A 21 -7.39 0.64 -5.11
C LYS A 21 -5.98 1.13 -4.89
N ASP A 22 -5.69 1.64 -3.70
CA ASP A 22 -4.36 2.14 -3.34
C ASP A 22 -3.35 0.99 -3.29
N PHE A 23 -3.77 -0.17 -2.78
CA PHE A 23 -2.97 -1.39 -2.79
C PHE A 23 -2.60 -1.83 -4.21
N ALA A 24 -3.56 -1.89 -5.13
CA ALA A 24 -3.30 -2.23 -6.53
C ALA A 24 -2.33 -1.24 -7.18
N ALA A 25 -2.54 0.06 -6.97
CA ALA A 25 -1.65 1.10 -7.47
C ALA A 25 -0.22 0.97 -6.90
N TRP A 26 -0.11 0.66 -5.60
CA TRP A 26 1.18 0.48 -4.93
C TRP A 26 1.93 -0.77 -5.40
N VAL A 27 1.22 -1.89 -5.64
CA VAL A 27 1.80 -3.13 -6.17
C VAL A 27 2.28 -2.97 -7.61
N ASP A 28 1.54 -2.22 -8.43
CA ASP A 28 1.91 -1.97 -9.82
C ASP A 28 3.02 -0.92 -9.98
N ALA A 29 3.18 -0.03 -9.01
CA ALA A 29 4.24 0.96 -8.97
C ALA A 29 5.62 0.27 -8.86
N ASP A 30 6.47 0.57 -9.84
CA ASP A 30 7.87 0.12 -9.88
C ASP A 30 8.76 1.05 -9.06
N ASP A 31 8.30 1.36 -7.85
CA ASP A 31 8.98 2.21 -6.89
C ASP A 31 9.26 1.44 -5.59
N ASP A 32 10.34 1.81 -4.91
CA ASP A 32 10.69 1.19 -3.62
C ASP A 32 9.87 1.73 -2.44
N ARG A 33 8.79 2.47 -2.73
CA ARG A 33 7.98 3.15 -1.72
C ARG A 33 7.32 2.14 -0.78
N GLU A 34 7.28 2.52 0.49
CA GLU A 34 6.56 1.81 1.52
C GLU A 34 5.03 1.98 1.35
N PRO A 35 4.23 1.01 1.84
CA PRO A 35 2.78 1.12 1.79
C PRO A 35 2.33 2.30 2.65
N VAL A 36 1.74 3.33 2.02
CA VAL A 36 1.23 4.51 2.72
C VAL A 36 -0.08 4.16 3.41
N MET A 37 -0.20 4.51 4.69
CA MET A 37 -1.45 4.42 5.42
C MET A 37 -2.45 5.48 4.92
N SER A 38 -3.41 5.07 4.09
CA SER A 38 -4.52 5.94 3.63
C SER A 38 -5.45 6.37 4.77
N TYR A 39 -5.49 5.63 5.88
CA TYR A 39 -6.44 5.84 6.97
C TYR A 39 -5.84 6.42 8.27
N SER A 40 -4.52 6.53 8.38
CA SER A 40 -3.84 6.76 9.67
C SER A 40 -3.27 8.16 9.85
N VAL A 41 -3.54 9.10 8.94
CA VAL A 41 -3.18 10.51 9.14
C VAL A 41 -4.39 11.19 9.77
N PRO A 42 -4.46 11.36 11.12
CA PRO A 42 -5.39 12.33 11.67
C PRO A 42 -5.09 13.68 11.00
N PRO A 43 -6.11 14.47 10.63
CA PRO A 43 -5.86 15.81 10.09
C PRO A 43 -4.95 16.54 11.07
N ALA A 44 -3.77 16.95 10.60
CA ALA A 44 -2.87 17.77 11.40
C ALA A 44 -3.66 19.04 11.78
N THR A 45 -3.97 19.18 13.07
CA THR A 45 -4.56 20.38 13.67
C THR A 45 -3.61 21.56 13.59
#